data_AF-A0A7S1RZ97-F1
#
_entry.id   AF-A0A7S1RZ97-F1
#
_cell.length_a   1.000
_cell.length_b   1.000
_cell.length_c   1.000
_cell.angle_alpha   90.00
_cell.angle_beta   90.00
_cell.angle_gamma   90.00
#
_symmetry.space_group_name_H-M   'P 1'
#
loop_
_entity.id
_entity.type
_entity.pdbx_description
1 polymer ?
#
loop_
_entity_poly.entity_id
_entity_poly.type
_entity_poly.pdbx_seq_one_letter_code
_entity_poly.pdbx_strand_id
1 'polypeptide(L)'
;MEGALALAASKDPPELVTFVIYNLPNRDCNANASSGELCCNPDCDFTTSGDCLHGLARYVTDFIDPIADLLKRYSDLVPVAVVLEPDSLPNLATNMDQPRCGSSSTRDSYIQGIRYAMNAISRASSNAAIYVDAGNSGWLGWREKMADYVEVVRKLGIVSKLRGFTTNVANYLSLGVMCPTFDWCLDARYVNDTCCEDPCGNLDEWNPSVNEHNYALHLVTAMSKAFPGFSPRVIIDTSRNGAADAHLTCHGWCNQRGAGAGLIATSKTVNPDVLDAYFWLKNPGESDGCTEYLPDGSKCPRFDAACSTTQSLGAAEGEPGAPEAGKWFDLEAQSLATNANLT
;
A
#
# COMPACT_ATOMS: atom_id res chain seq x y z
N MET A 1 -17.26 -8.97 2.44
CA MET A 1 -16.59 -9.29 3.71
C MET A 1 -17.19 -10.51 4.41
N GLU A 2 -18.47 -10.48 4.79
CA GLU A 2 -19.09 -11.59 5.56
C GLU A 2 -19.02 -12.96 4.85
N GLY A 3 -19.25 -13.01 3.54
CA GLY A 3 -19.12 -14.26 2.79
C GLY A 3 -17.71 -14.88 2.82
N ALA A 4 -16.66 -14.06 2.81
CA ALA A 4 -15.28 -14.53 2.91
C ALA A 4 -14.97 -15.08 4.31
N LEU A 5 -15.44 -14.40 5.36
CA LEU A 5 -15.32 -14.86 6.74
C LEU A 5 -16.10 -16.16 6.96
N ALA A 6 -17.33 -16.27 6.46
CA ALA A 6 -18.14 -17.48 6.55
C ALA A 6 -17.48 -18.66 5.83
N LEU A 7 -16.92 -18.42 4.63
CA LEU A 7 -16.20 -19.43 3.88
C LEU A 7 -14.95 -19.90 4.64
N ALA A 8 -14.15 -18.97 5.15
CA ALA A 8 -12.95 -19.30 5.94
C ALA A 8 -13.28 -20.07 7.21
N ALA A 9 -14.33 -19.67 7.94
CA ALA A 9 -14.81 -20.36 9.13
C ALA A 9 -15.29 -21.80 8.85
N SER A 10 -15.69 -22.09 7.60
CA SER A 10 -16.13 -23.44 7.20
C SER A 10 -14.98 -24.43 6.92
N LYS A 11 -13.73 -23.96 6.94
CA LYS A 11 -12.53 -24.77 6.70
C LYS A 11 -12.00 -25.38 8.00
N ASP A 12 -11.21 -26.45 7.88
CA ASP A 12 -10.55 -27.11 9.00
C ASP A 12 -9.04 -27.31 8.72
N PRO A 13 -8.13 -26.53 9.36
CA PRO A 13 -8.45 -25.40 10.25
C PRO A 13 -9.05 -24.20 9.49
N PRO A 14 -9.71 -23.24 10.18
CA PRO A 14 -10.18 -22.00 9.56
C PRO A 14 -9.05 -21.25 8.85
N GLU A 15 -9.29 -20.80 7.63
CA GLU A 15 -8.30 -20.09 6.81
C GLU A 15 -8.16 -18.62 7.22
N LEU A 16 -6.95 -18.05 7.09
CA LEU A 16 -6.72 -16.62 7.27
C LEU A 16 -7.47 -15.83 6.20
N VAL A 17 -8.13 -14.74 6.61
CA VAL A 17 -8.71 -13.78 5.67
C VAL A 17 -8.01 -12.44 5.80
N THR A 18 -7.60 -11.86 4.67
CA THR A 18 -7.00 -10.54 4.59
C THR A 18 -8.00 -9.53 4.04
N PHE A 19 -8.13 -8.38 4.70
CA PHE A 19 -8.93 -7.26 4.22
C PHE A 19 -8.07 -6.01 4.07
N VAL A 20 -8.25 -5.29 2.97
CA VAL A 20 -7.72 -3.93 2.79
C VAL A 20 -8.85 -2.94 3.09
N ILE A 21 -8.69 -2.18 4.16
CA ILE A 21 -9.59 -1.07 4.53
C ILE A 21 -9.02 0.19 3.89
N TYR A 22 -9.76 0.80 2.99
CA TYR A 22 -9.24 1.86 2.13
C TYR A 22 -10.38 2.81 1.75
N ASN A 23 -10.79 3.69 2.66
CA ASN A 23 -11.86 4.64 2.39
C ASN A 23 -11.76 5.94 3.21
N LEU A 24 -10.55 6.32 3.64
CA LEU A 24 -10.37 7.59 4.36
C LEU A 24 -10.99 8.78 3.61
N PRO A 25 -11.56 9.76 4.33
CA PRO A 25 -11.92 11.03 3.73
C PRO A 25 -10.69 11.71 3.10
N ASN A 26 -10.88 12.29 1.91
CA ASN A 26 -9.79 12.85 1.10
C ASN A 26 -8.69 11.80 0.77
N ARG A 27 -9.09 10.56 0.52
CA ARG A 27 -8.19 9.46 0.10
C ARG A 27 -7.32 9.87 -1.10
N ASP A 28 -6.09 9.35 -1.13
CA ASP A 28 -5.14 9.51 -2.23
C ASP A 28 -4.88 10.98 -2.54
N CYS A 29 -4.46 11.74 -1.52
CA CYS A 29 -4.37 13.19 -1.63
C CYS A 29 -3.38 13.67 -2.71
N ASN A 30 -2.47 12.81 -3.16
CA ASN A 30 -1.50 13.09 -4.23
C ASN A 30 -1.87 12.46 -5.59
N ALA A 31 -3.07 11.87 -5.72
CA ALA A 31 -3.53 11.24 -6.95
C ALA A 31 -4.99 11.60 -7.29
N ASN A 32 -5.38 11.39 -8.55
CA ASN A 32 -6.74 11.57 -9.04
C ASN A 32 -7.43 10.24 -9.40
N ALA A 33 -6.68 9.19 -9.78
CA ALA A 33 -7.25 7.93 -10.31
C ALA A 33 -8.14 7.18 -9.31
N SER A 34 -7.80 7.30 -8.01
CA SER A 34 -8.45 6.56 -6.93
C SER A 34 -9.17 7.48 -5.94
N SER A 35 -9.43 8.76 -6.27
CA SER A 35 -10.05 9.69 -5.30
C SER A 35 -11.28 9.07 -4.60
N GLY A 36 -11.22 9.03 -3.26
CA GLY A 36 -12.20 8.35 -2.42
C GLY A 36 -13.58 9.02 -2.45
N GLU A 37 -14.62 8.26 -2.14
CA GLU A 37 -16.01 8.76 -2.11
C GLU A 37 -16.30 9.69 -0.91
N LEU A 38 -15.45 9.62 0.13
CA LEU A 38 -15.60 10.43 1.33
C LEU A 38 -14.75 11.71 1.21
N CYS A 39 -15.40 12.85 1.46
CA CYS A 39 -14.76 14.16 1.47
C CYS A 39 -14.85 14.77 2.87
N CYS A 40 -13.81 15.52 3.27
CA CYS A 40 -13.79 16.19 4.56
C CYS A 40 -14.83 17.30 4.73
N ASN A 41 -15.34 17.85 3.62
CA ASN A 41 -16.39 18.87 3.62
C ASN A 41 -17.51 18.49 2.62
N PRO A 42 -18.73 19.05 2.78
CA PRO A 42 -19.88 18.73 1.93
C PRO A 42 -19.70 19.05 0.45
N ASP A 43 -18.88 20.05 0.13
CA ASP A 43 -18.63 20.50 -1.25
C ASP A 43 -17.52 19.70 -1.95
N CYS A 44 -16.90 18.74 -1.25
CA CYS A 44 -15.77 17.96 -1.73
C CYS A 44 -14.56 18.80 -2.22
N ASP A 45 -14.32 19.97 -1.62
CA ASP A 45 -13.07 20.70 -1.85
C ASP A 45 -11.92 20.08 -1.03
N PHE A 46 -11.11 19.26 -1.68
CA PHE A 46 -9.97 18.57 -1.07
C PHE A 46 -8.85 19.50 -0.56
N THR A 47 -8.87 20.79 -0.91
CA THR A 47 -7.85 21.78 -0.51
C THR A 47 -8.24 22.58 0.72
N THR A 48 -9.51 22.52 1.14
CA THR A 48 -10.00 23.26 2.30
C THR A 48 -9.35 22.75 3.60
N SER A 49 -8.96 23.69 4.46
CA SER A 49 -8.51 23.41 5.83
C SER A 49 -9.69 23.41 6.81
N GLY A 50 -9.57 22.62 7.87
CA GLY A 50 -10.60 22.31 8.86
C GLY A 50 -10.30 21.02 9.60
N ASP A 51 -11.26 20.50 10.36
CA ASP A 51 -11.12 19.33 11.25
C ASP A 51 -11.62 17.99 10.64
N CYS A 52 -12.16 18.04 9.42
CA CYS A 52 -12.73 16.90 8.70
C CYS A 52 -13.89 16.18 9.45
N LEU A 53 -14.59 16.83 10.39
CA LEU A 53 -15.64 16.17 11.19
C LEU A 53 -16.74 15.55 10.33
N HIS A 54 -17.12 16.19 9.22
CA HIS A 54 -18.13 15.66 8.30
C HIS A 54 -17.70 14.34 7.65
N GLY A 55 -16.50 14.31 7.05
CA GLY A 55 -15.97 13.11 6.41
C GLY A 55 -15.70 11.99 7.43
N LEU A 56 -15.09 12.35 8.57
CA LEU A 56 -14.79 11.40 9.63
C LEU A 56 -16.04 10.78 10.25
N ALA A 57 -17.13 11.55 10.42
CA ALA A 57 -18.38 10.99 10.92
C ALA A 57 -18.87 9.84 10.03
N ARG A 58 -18.89 10.03 8.71
CA ARG A 58 -19.29 8.99 7.75
C ARG A 58 -18.30 7.82 7.71
N TYR A 59 -17.00 8.11 7.73
CA TYR A 59 -15.97 7.05 7.78
C TYR A 59 -16.14 6.16 9.02
N VAL A 60 -16.48 6.75 10.16
CA VAL A 60 -16.75 6.03 11.39
C VAL A 60 -18.05 5.22 11.28
N THR A 61 -19.18 5.88 11.04
CA THR A 61 -20.51 5.26 11.21
C THR A 61 -20.90 4.35 10.06
N ASP A 62 -20.54 4.73 8.84
CA ASP A 62 -21.03 4.07 7.63
C ASP A 62 -20.03 3.00 7.15
N PHE A 63 -18.76 3.09 7.56
CA PHE A 63 -17.69 2.24 7.07
C PHE A 63 -17.00 1.42 8.17
N ILE A 64 -16.32 2.05 9.14
CA ILE A 64 -15.54 1.32 10.14
C ILE A 64 -16.40 0.57 11.16
N ASP A 65 -17.44 1.19 11.71
CA ASP A 65 -18.26 0.55 12.74
C ASP A 65 -18.94 -0.74 12.23
N PRO A 66 -19.56 -0.78 11.03
CA PRO A 66 -20.09 -2.02 10.46
C PRO A 66 -19.03 -3.10 10.23
N ILE A 67 -17.81 -2.72 9.84
CA ILE A 67 -16.68 -3.65 9.68
C ILE A 67 -16.28 -4.23 11.04
N ALA A 68 -16.13 -3.40 12.06
CA ALA A 68 -15.79 -3.83 13.41
C ALA A 68 -16.86 -4.76 13.99
N ASP A 69 -18.14 -4.43 13.83
CA ASP A 69 -19.25 -5.29 14.27
C ASP A 69 -19.25 -6.65 13.56
N LEU A 70 -18.88 -6.69 12.28
CA LEU A 70 -18.72 -7.95 11.55
C LEU A 70 -17.51 -8.74 12.07
N LEU A 71 -16.34 -8.12 12.22
CA LEU A 71 -15.14 -8.78 12.74
C LEU A 71 -15.37 -9.37 14.13
N LYS A 72 -16.12 -8.69 14.99
CA LYS A 72 -16.48 -9.17 16.32
C LYS A 72 -17.23 -10.50 16.29
N ARG A 73 -18.11 -10.72 15.30
CA ARG A 73 -18.86 -11.99 15.16
C ARG A 73 -17.96 -13.18 14.80
N TYR A 74 -16.81 -12.92 14.19
CA TYR A 74 -15.86 -13.93 13.72
C TYR A 74 -14.55 -13.95 14.52
N SER A 75 -14.41 -13.12 15.55
CA SER A 75 -13.15 -12.92 16.30
C SER A 75 -12.52 -14.24 16.75
N ASP A 76 -13.33 -15.15 17.30
CA ASP A 76 -12.84 -16.43 17.84
C ASP A 76 -12.90 -17.59 16.82
N LEU A 77 -13.30 -17.30 15.58
CA LEU A 77 -13.54 -18.31 14.54
C LEU A 77 -12.53 -18.24 13.41
N VAL A 78 -12.12 -17.03 13.01
CA VAL A 78 -11.34 -16.80 11.80
C VAL A 78 -10.17 -15.89 12.13
N PRO A 79 -8.92 -16.30 11.86
CA PRO A 79 -7.80 -15.38 11.92
C PRO A 79 -7.95 -14.32 10.82
N VAL A 80 -7.72 -13.05 11.15
CA VAL A 80 -7.88 -11.94 10.21
C VAL A 80 -6.63 -11.09 10.18
N ALA A 81 -6.16 -10.76 8.98
CA ALA A 81 -5.21 -9.68 8.75
C ALA A 81 -5.94 -8.46 8.18
N VAL A 82 -5.70 -7.28 8.74
CA VAL A 82 -6.28 -6.03 8.25
C VAL A 82 -5.16 -5.10 7.82
N VAL A 83 -5.19 -4.71 6.56
CA VAL A 83 -4.33 -3.67 5.97
C VAL A 83 -5.10 -2.36 6.01
N LEU A 84 -4.52 -1.34 6.64
CA LEU A 84 -5.14 -0.04 6.82
C LEU A 84 -4.56 0.99 5.87
N GLU A 85 -5.46 1.50 5.04
CA GLU A 85 -5.39 2.75 4.30
C GLU A 85 -4.07 2.93 3.53
N PRO A 86 -3.82 2.12 2.49
CA PRO A 86 -2.75 2.41 1.51
C PRO A 86 -2.81 3.84 0.99
N ASP A 87 -1.66 4.38 0.56
CA ASP A 87 -1.53 5.74 -0.01
C ASP A 87 -2.09 6.85 0.91
N SER A 88 -1.94 6.69 2.24
CA SER A 88 -2.38 7.67 3.23
C SER A 88 -1.20 8.31 3.99
N LEU A 89 -0.75 7.68 5.07
CA LEU A 89 0.28 8.22 5.97
C LEU A 89 1.62 8.55 5.31
N PRO A 90 2.12 7.79 4.32
CA PRO A 90 3.33 8.19 3.58
C PRO A 90 3.23 9.58 2.92
N ASN A 91 2.04 10.00 2.49
CA ASN A 91 1.83 11.36 1.97
C ASN A 91 2.06 12.44 3.04
N LEU A 92 1.76 12.17 4.31
CA LEU A 92 2.01 13.12 5.40
C LEU A 92 3.50 13.28 5.73
N ALA A 93 4.33 12.32 5.32
CA ALA A 93 5.79 12.39 5.44
C ALA A 93 6.44 13.11 4.26
N THR A 94 5.83 13.08 3.07
CA THR A 94 6.54 13.39 1.82
C THR A 94 5.90 14.47 0.94
N ASN A 95 4.56 14.56 0.94
CA ASN A 95 3.79 15.34 -0.04
C ASN A 95 3.02 16.50 0.61
N MET A 96 3.52 17.00 1.75
CA MET A 96 2.86 18.06 2.53
C MET A 96 2.81 19.42 1.82
N ASP A 97 3.57 19.60 0.76
CA ASP A 97 3.56 20.76 -0.14
C ASP A 97 2.40 20.71 -1.15
N GLN A 98 1.85 19.52 -1.42
CA GLN A 98 0.69 19.36 -2.30
C GLN A 98 -0.57 19.92 -1.63
N PRO A 99 -1.35 20.80 -2.28
CA PRO A 99 -2.47 21.48 -1.63
C PRO A 99 -3.49 20.55 -0.95
N ARG A 100 -3.77 19.40 -1.56
CA ARG A 100 -4.71 18.40 -1.01
C ARG A 100 -4.14 17.68 0.20
N CYS A 101 -2.88 17.27 0.16
CA CYS A 101 -2.22 16.58 1.28
C CYS A 101 -1.86 17.53 2.43
N GLY A 102 -1.44 18.75 2.10
CA GLY A 102 -1.03 19.77 3.05
C GLY A 102 -2.16 20.38 3.87
N SER A 103 -3.41 20.25 3.41
CA SER A 103 -4.58 20.77 4.12
C SER A 103 -4.68 20.17 5.53
N SER A 104 -5.13 20.96 6.51
CA SER A 104 -5.32 20.42 7.86
C SER A 104 -6.41 19.35 7.90
N SER A 105 -7.42 19.45 7.03
CA SER A 105 -8.51 18.47 6.97
C SER A 105 -8.02 17.09 6.53
N THR A 106 -7.19 17.01 5.50
CA THR A 106 -6.63 15.72 5.07
C THR A 106 -5.71 15.12 6.14
N ARG A 107 -4.88 15.94 6.78
CA ARG A 107 -4.05 15.49 7.91
C ARG A 107 -4.87 14.94 9.07
N ASP A 108 -5.91 15.66 9.47
CA ASP A 108 -6.80 15.25 10.55
C ASP A 108 -7.59 13.99 10.17
N SER A 109 -8.07 13.91 8.92
CA SER A 109 -8.69 12.71 8.36
C SER A 109 -7.82 11.48 8.53
N TYR A 110 -6.57 11.54 8.05
CA TYR A 110 -5.69 10.37 8.02
C TYR A 110 -5.30 9.93 9.43
N ILE A 111 -4.86 10.87 10.27
CA ILE A 111 -4.43 10.55 11.64
C ILE A 111 -5.62 10.09 12.50
N GLN A 112 -6.75 10.79 12.47
CA GLN A 112 -7.89 10.45 13.32
C GLN A 112 -8.64 9.22 12.80
N GLY A 113 -8.82 9.09 11.49
CA GLY A 113 -9.49 7.96 10.85
C GLY A 113 -8.75 6.66 11.09
N ILE A 114 -7.44 6.60 10.80
CA ILE A 114 -6.63 5.39 11.06
C ILE A 114 -6.60 5.08 12.55
N ARG A 115 -6.44 6.10 13.41
CA ARG A 115 -6.49 5.90 14.87
C ARG A 115 -7.82 5.29 15.32
N TYR A 116 -8.93 5.75 14.74
CA TYR A 116 -10.26 5.22 15.04
C TYR A 116 -10.39 3.78 14.55
N ALA A 117 -10.05 3.49 13.29
CA ALA A 117 -10.11 2.15 12.69
C ALA A 117 -9.33 1.13 13.51
N MET A 118 -8.06 1.43 13.85
CA MET A 118 -7.23 0.57 14.70
C MET A 118 -7.88 0.32 16.07
N ASN A 119 -8.43 1.36 16.70
CA ASN A 119 -9.09 1.22 18.00
C ASN A 119 -10.36 0.37 17.93
N ALA A 120 -11.19 0.58 16.91
CA ALA A 120 -12.44 -0.15 16.71
C ALA A 120 -12.16 -1.63 16.43
N ILE A 121 -11.25 -1.93 15.52
CA ILE A 121 -10.90 -3.30 15.11
C ILE A 121 -10.24 -4.05 16.26
N SER A 122 -9.26 -3.45 16.93
CA SER A 122 -8.59 -4.06 18.09
C SER A 122 -9.55 -4.34 19.26
N ARG A 123 -10.61 -3.54 19.43
CA ARG A 123 -11.66 -3.81 20.43
C ARG A 123 -12.63 -4.90 19.97
N ALA A 124 -12.90 -4.98 18.66
CA ALA A 124 -13.85 -5.92 18.08
C ALA A 124 -13.28 -7.34 17.99
N SER A 125 -12.00 -7.48 17.63
CA SER A 125 -11.34 -8.77 17.47
C SER A 125 -9.93 -8.74 18.04
N SER A 126 -9.70 -9.57 19.07
CA SER A 126 -8.36 -9.77 19.63
C SER A 126 -7.44 -10.58 18.73
N ASN A 127 -8.00 -11.28 17.74
CA ASN A 127 -7.25 -12.10 16.77
C ASN A 127 -6.94 -11.36 15.46
N ALA A 128 -7.41 -10.12 15.31
CA ALA A 128 -7.10 -9.30 14.14
C ALA A 128 -5.66 -8.79 14.22
N ALA A 129 -4.82 -9.20 13.27
CA ALA A 129 -3.50 -8.64 13.04
C ALA A 129 -3.63 -7.37 12.18
N ILE A 130 -3.29 -6.22 12.75
CA ILE A 130 -3.45 -4.92 12.09
C ILE A 130 -2.11 -4.45 11.52
N TYR A 131 -2.10 -4.13 10.23
CA TYR A 131 -0.98 -3.57 9.49
C TYR A 131 -1.37 -2.22 8.94
N VAL A 132 -0.50 -1.22 9.08
CA VAL A 132 -0.67 0.10 8.45
C VAL A 132 0.25 0.19 7.25
N ASP A 133 -0.25 0.76 6.16
CA ASP A 133 0.57 0.88 4.96
C ASP A 133 1.74 1.85 5.12
N ALA A 134 2.89 1.46 4.58
CA ALA A 134 4.13 2.19 4.61
C ALA A 134 4.69 2.42 3.19
N GLY A 135 3.84 2.51 2.16
CA GLY A 135 4.29 2.80 0.81
C GLY A 135 5.27 1.75 0.28
N ASN A 136 6.39 2.19 -0.27
CA ASN A 136 7.39 1.31 -0.89
C ASN A 136 8.80 1.92 -0.80
N SER A 137 9.79 1.14 -1.25
CA SER A 137 11.20 1.48 -1.22
C SER A 137 11.56 2.72 -2.05
N GLY A 138 10.89 2.92 -3.18
CA GLY A 138 11.02 4.10 -4.05
C GLY A 138 10.32 5.36 -3.53
N TRP A 139 9.67 5.30 -2.37
CA TRP A 139 8.98 6.43 -1.76
C TRP A 139 9.55 6.83 -0.40
N LEU A 140 9.66 5.87 0.51
CA LEU A 140 10.10 6.11 1.89
C LEU A 140 11.48 5.50 2.19
N GLY A 141 12.19 5.02 1.17
CA GLY A 141 13.46 4.31 1.34
C GLY A 141 14.62 5.15 1.85
N TRP A 142 14.61 6.45 1.58
CA TRP A 142 15.62 7.40 2.07
C TRP A 142 15.54 7.57 3.59
N ARG A 143 16.70 7.77 4.22
CA ARG A 143 16.82 7.86 5.69
C ARG A 143 15.95 8.96 6.28
N GLU A 144 15.92 10.14 5.66
CA GLU A 144 15.12 11.27 6.11
C GLU A 144 13.62 11.02 5.93
N LYS A 145 13.20 10.42 4.82
CA LYS A 145 11.79 10.08 4.57
C LYS A 145 11.30 8.99 5.51
N MET A 146 12.14 8.00 5.80
CA MET A 146 11.89 7.00 6.83
C MET A 146 11.74 7.64 8.21
N ALA A 147 12.60 8.60 8.56
CA ALA A 147 12.50 9.33 9.82
C ALA A 147 11.22 10.16 9.91
N ASP A 148 10.83 10.85 8.84
CA ASP A 148 9.58 11.60 8.75
C ASP A 148 8.36 10.67 8.92
N TYR A 149 8.38 9.49 8.30
CA TYR A 149 7.32 8.49 8.45
C TYR A 149 7.23 7.92 9.86
N VAL A 150 8.37 7.68 10.53
CA VAL A 150 8.42 7.31 11.95
C VAL A 150 7.72 8.38 12.82
N GLU A 151 7.91 9.67 12.55
CA GLU A 151 7.20 10.75 13.26
C GLU A 151 5.69 10.75 12.98
N VAL A 152 5.27 10.44 11.75
CA VAL A 152 3.85 10.26 11.42
C VAL A 152 3.24 9.10 12.22
N VAL A 153 3.90 7.95 12.28
CA VAL A 153 3.46 6.80 13.08
C VAL A 153 3.41 7.13 14.57
N ARG A 154 4.36 7.93 15.08
CA ARG A 154 4.35 8.40 16.47
C ARG A 154 3.10 9.22 16.78
N LYS A 155 2.64 10.05 15.84
CA LYS A 155 1.41 10.85 15.99
C LYS A 155 0.15 9.98 16.07
N LEU A 156 0.13 8.76 15.54
CA LEU A 156 -1.01 7.86 15.72
C LEU A 156 -1.24 7.54 17.21
N GLY A 157 -0.16 7.42 18.00
CA GLY A 157 -0.22 7.24 19.46
C GLY A 157 -0.76 5.88 19.91
N ILE A 158 -0.85 4.89 19.01
CA ILE A 158 -1.45 3.57 19.27
C ILE A 158 -0.64 2.42 18.65
N VAL A 159 0.69 2.57 18.58
CA VAL A 159 1.61 1.57 18.03
C VAL A 159 1.51 0.21 18.73
N SER A 160 1.12 0.19 20.02
CA SER A 160 0.88 -1.06 20.77
C SER A 160 -0.24 -1.94 20.21
N LYS A 161 -1.07 -1.42 19.29
CA LYS A 161 -2.13 -2.17 18.60
C LYS A 161 -1.73 -2.67 17.22
N LEU A 162 -0.57 -2.25 16.71
CA LEU A 162 -0.06 -2.69 15.41
C LEU A 162 0.63 -4.03 15.56
N ARG A 163 0.39 -4.91 14.59
CA ARG A 163 1.28 -6.04 14.30
C ARG A 163 2.48 -5.56 13.49
N GLY A 164 2.26 -4.63 12.57
CA GLY A 164 3.32 -3.96 11.83
C GLY A 164 2.81 -3.23 10.60
N PHE A 165 3.43 -3.45 9.44
CA PHE A 165 3.22 -2.63 8.25
C PHE A 165 3.00 -3.45 6.97
N THR A 166 2.39 -2.84 5.97
CA THR A 166 2.45 -3.34 4.59
C THR A 166 3.37 -2.47 3.75
N THR A 167 4.00 -3.07 2.75
CA THR A 167 4.73 -2.33 1.72
C THR A 167 4.37 -2.83 0.33
N ASN A 168 4.68 -2.03 -0.68
CA ASN A 168 4.46 -2.29 -2.09
C ASN A 168 2.99 -2.46 -2.52
N VAL A 169 2.02 -2.10 -1.65
CA VAL A 169 0.60 -2.32 -1.93
C VAL A 169 0.21 -1.65 -3.25
N ALA A 170 -0.31 -2.45 -4.18
CA ALA A 170 -0.62 -2.02 -5.55
C ALA A 170 0.56 -1.38 -6.31
N ASN A 171 1.79 -1.71 -5.97
CA ASN A 171 2.98 -1.22 -6.67
C ASN A 171 3.77 -2.36 -7.32
N TYR A 172 4.88 -2.00 -7.95
CA TYR A 172 5.63 -2.88 -8.86
C TYR A 172 7.11 -3.04 -8.46
N LEU A 173 7.52 -2.48 -7.32
CA LEU A 173 8.92 -2.47 -6.91
C LEU A 173 9.39 -3.89 -6.63
N SER A 174 10.59 -4.21 -7.14
CA SER A 174 11.14 -5.55 -7.09
C SER A 174 11.30 -6.06 -5.66
N LEU A 175 11.11 -7.37 -5.48
CA LEU A 175 11.27 -8.00 -4.18
C LEU A 175 12.75 -7.97 -3.72
N GLY A 176 13.65 -8.27 -4.65
CA GLY A 176 15.10 -8.27 -4.44
C GLY A 176 15.60 -9.31 -3.42
N VAL A 177 16.81 -9.09 -2.91
CA VAL A 177 17.44 -9.91 -1.87
C VAL A 177 17.66 -9.04 -0.65
N MET A 178 17.28 -9.55 0.53
CA MET A 178 17.51 -8.87 1.80
C MET A 178 19.01 -8.80 2.15
N CYS A 179 19.51 -7.60 2.39
CA CYS A 179 20.86 -7.37 2.90
C CYS A 179 20.97 -7.70 4.41
N PRO A 180 22.21 -7.89 4.93
CA PRO A 180 22.41 -8.20 6.35
C PRO A 180 21.96 -7.12 7.33
N THR A 181 22.14 -5.83 6.99
CA THR A 181 21.87 -4.72 7.91
C THR A 181 21.38 -3.47 7.20
N PHE A 182 20.84 -2.54 7.99
CA PHE A 182 20.51 -1.18 7.54
C PHE A 182 21.70 -0.49 6.87
N ASP A 183 21.46 0.23 5.77
CA ASP A 183 22.43 0.99 4.96
C ASP A 183 23.55 0.16 4.29
N TRP A 184 23.43 -1.16 4.22
CA TRP A 184 24.45 -2.03 3.64
C TRP A 184 24.96 -1.54 2.27
N CYS A 185 24.05 -1.13 1.39
CA CYS A 185 24.37 -0.72 0.03
C CYS A 185 24.95 0.69 -0.13
N LEU A 186 24.94 1.51 0.93
CA LEU A 186 25.62 2.82 0.93
C LEU A 186 27.09 2.71 1.32
N ASP A 187 27.53 1.55 1.80
CA ASP A 187 28.93 1.28 2.04
C ASP A 187 29.61 0.86 0.74
N ALA A 188 30.60 1.62 0.29
CA ALA A 188 31.34 1.36 -0.94
C ALA A 188 32.01 -0.03 -0.97
N ARG A 189 32.17 -0.69 0.19
CA ARG A 189 32.70 -2.06 0.27
C ARG A 189 31.70 -3.11 -0.22
N TYR A 190 30.40 -2.83 -0.17
CA TYR A 190 29.33 -3.81 -0.40
C TYR A 190 28.38 -3.44 -1.54
N VAL A 191 28.61 -2.30 -2.21
CA VAL A 191 27.75 -1.80 -3.31
C VAL A 191 27.53 -2.80 -4.46
N ASN A 192 28.45 -3.76 -4.63
CA ASN A 192 28.36 -4.80 -5.67
C ASN A 192 27.76 -6.12 -5.17
N ASP A 193 27.30 -6.20 -3.91
CA ASP A 193 26.61 -7.38 -3.40
C ASP A 193 25.27 -7.55 -4.14
N THR A 194 24.84 -8.80 -4.34
CA THR A 194 23.56 -9.10 -5.01
C THR A 194 22.35 -8.43 -4.34
N CYS A 195 22.40 -8.25 -3.02
CA CYS A 195 21.32 -7.55 -2.29
C CYS A 195 21.27 -6.04 -2.58
N CYS A 196 22.28 -5.49 -3.25
CA CYS A 196 22.39 -4.10 -3.69
C CYS A 196 22.13 -3.90 -5.18
N GLU A 197 21.65 -4.93 -5.89
CA GLU A 197 21.15 -4.77 -7.24
C GLU A 197 20.03 -3.74 -7.26
N ASP A 198 20.19 -2.74 -8.13
CA ASP A 198 19.40 -1.52 -8.13
C ASP A 198 18.97 -1.16 -9.55
N PRO A 199 17.95 -1.85 -10.09
CA PRO A 199 17.44 -1.57 -11.43
C PRO A 199 16.85 -0.16 -11.56
N CYS A 200 16.64 0.53 -10.43
CA CYS A 200 16.02 1.83 -10.34
C CYS A 200 17.01 2.99 -10.22
N GLY A 201 18.30 2.72 -10.03
CA GLY A 201 19.31 3.76 -9.77
C GLY A 201 19.09 4.54 -8.46
N ASN A 202 18.37 3.95 -7.50
CA ASN A 202 18.10 4.50 -6.17
C ASN A 202 19.38 4.86 -5.39
N LEU A 203 20.48 4.11 -5.57
CA LEU A 203 21.75 4.36 -4.87
C LEU A 203 22.42 5.66 -5.32
N ASP A 204 22.28 6.04 -6.60
CA ASP A 204 22.78 7.32 -7.11
C ASP A 204 22.06 8.50 -6.45
N GLU A 205 20.83 8.27 -5.99
CA GLU A 205 20.02 9.21 -5.21
C GLU A 205 20.16 9.02 -3.69
N TRP A 206 21.13 8.22 -3.24
CA TRP A 206 21.41 7.91 -1.83
C TRP A 206 20.28 7.20 -1.09
N ASN A 207 19.37 6.52 -1.81
CA ASN A 207 18.36 5.67 -1.21
C ASN A 207 18.95 4.28 -0.91
N PRO A 208 19.14 3.90 0.37
CA PRO A 208 19.69 2.59 0.72
C PRO A 208 18.71 1.44 0.44
N SER A 209 17.42 1.72 0.26
CA SER A 209 16.35 0.73 0.13
C SER A 209 16.11 0.41 -1.35
N VAL A 210 17.06 -0.27 -1.98
CA VAL A 210 17.03 -0.52 -3.43
C VAL A 210 15.96 -1.53 -3.89
N ASN A 211 15.38 -2.28 -2.96
CA ASN A 211 14.32 -3.25 -3.19
C ASN A 211 13.41 -3.37 -1.94
N GLU A 212 12.29 -4.07 -2.07
CA GLU A 212 11.29 -4.19 -1.00
C GLU A 212 11.76 -5.01 0.21
N HIS A 213 12.65 -6.00 0.03
CA HIS A 213 13.25 -6.72 1.17
C HIS A 213 14.12 -5.81 2.04
N ASN A 214 14.99 -5.01 1.40
CA ASN A 214 15.83 -4.04 2.09
C ASN A 214 14.96 -2.96 2.74
N TYR A 215 13.93 -2.49 2.05
CA TYR A 215 13.00 -1.52 2.62
C TYR A 215 12.29 -2.05 3.86
N ALA A 216 11.78 -3.29 3.83
CA ALA A 216 11.13 -3.92 4.98
C ALA A 216 12.10 -4.06 6.17
N LEU A 217 13.36 -4.47 5.92
CA LEU A 217 14.40 -4.52 6.95
C LEU A 217 14.65 -3.13 7.55
N HIS A 218 14.75 -2.11 6.70
CA HIS A 218 14.99 -0.74 7.11
C HIS A 218 13.84 -0.18 7.96
N LEU A 219 12.61 -0.42 7.53
CA LEU A 219 11.39 -0.03 8.22
C LEU A 219 11.30 -0.69 9.61
N VAL A 220 11.49 -2.01 9.70
CA VAL A 220 11.47 -2.72 10.99
C VAL A 220 12.57 -2.21 11.92
N THR A 221 13.78 -1.96 11.41
CA THR A 221 14.91 -1.43 12.18
C THR A 221 14.61 -0.02 12.71
N ALA A 222 14.12 0.88 11.85
CA ALA A 222 13.81 2.25 12.22
C ALA A 222 12.67 2.31 13.25
N MET A 223 11.60 1.55 13.04
CA MET A 223 10.45 1.48 13.95
C MET A 223 10.81 0.86 15.30
N SER A 224 11.56 -0.24 15.32
CA SER A 224 11.99 -0.88 16.59
C SER A 224 12.89 0.03 17.41
N LYS A 225 13.75 0.82 16.74
CA LYS A 225 14.58 1.83 17.41
C LYS A 225 13.76 3.00 17.96
N ALA A 226 12.72 3.42 17.24
CA ALA A 226 11.88 4.56 17.59
C ALA A 226 10.83 4.25 18.68
N PHE A 227 10.42 2.99 18.80
CA PHE A 227 9.39 2.53 19.73
C PHE A 227 9.92 1.35 20.57
N PRO A 228 10.57 1.61 21.73
CA PRO A 228 11.10 0.56 22.58
C PRO A 228 10.03 -0.47 22.97
N GLY A 229 10.33 -1.76 22.76
CA GLY A 229 9.40 -2.87 23.03
C GLY A 229 8.42 -3.18 21.89
N PHE A 230 8.47 -2.43 20.78
CA PHE A 230 7.75 -2.76 19.56
C PHE A 230 8.67 -3.56 18.61
N SER A 231 8.19 -4.72 18.15
CA SER A 231 8.88 -5.55 17.16
C SER A 231 7.92 -5.79 15.99
N PRO A 232 7.81 -4.83 15.06
CA PRO A 232 6.90 -4.94 13.94
C PRO A 232 7.31 -6.07 13.00
N ARG A 233 6.34 -6.49 12.19
CA ARG A 233 6.52 -7.37 11.04
C ARG A 233 5.94 -6.72 9.79
N VAL A 234 6.42 -7.13 8.63
CA VAL A 234 6.00 -6.56 7.34
C VAL A 234 5.31 -7.61 6.48
N ILE A 235 4.25 -7.21 5.80
CA ILE A 235 3.69 -7.93 4.66
C ILE A 235 4.07 -7.15 3.40
N ILE A 236 4.65 -7.83 2.41
CA ILE A 236 4.97 -7.21 1.12
C ILE A 236 3.92 -7.65 0.09
N ASP A 237 3.32 -6.69 -0.60
CA ASP A 237 2.48 -6.99 -1.77
C ASP A 237 3.37 -7.44 -2.94
N THR A 238 3.11 -8.66 -3.40
CA THR A 238 3.87 -9.34 -4.47
C THR A 238 2.99 -9.61 -5.69
N SER A 239 1.81 -9.00 -5.74
CA SER A 239 0.83 -9.22 -6.82
C SER A 239 1.37 -8.94 -8.22
N ARG A 240 2.24 -7.92 -8.37
CA ARG A 240 2.63 -7.40 -9.70
C ARG A 240 4.13 -7.07 -9.84
N ASN A 241 4.98 -7.58 -8.96
CA ASN A 241 6.41 -7.24 -8.93
C ASN A 241 7.36 -8.37 -9.37
N GLY A 242 6.89 -9.31 -10.19
CA GLY A 242 7.71 -10.44 -10.67
C GLY A 242 8.75 -10.06 -11.73
N ALA A 243 8.53 -8.98 -12.47
CA ALA A 243 9.35 -8.58 -13.61
C ALA A 243 10.28 -7.39 -13.28
N ALA A 244 11.29 -7.62 -12.43
CA ALA A 244 12.22 -6.59 -11.96
C ALA A 244 12.98 -5.86 -13.09
N ASP A 245 13.19 -6.52 -14.24
CA ASP A 245 14.03 -6.03 -15.34
C ASP A 245 13.23 -5.35 -16.47
N ALA A 246 11.89 -5.36 -16.38
CA ALA A 246 11.02 -5.05 -17.51
C ALA A 246 10.78 -3.55 -17.68
N HIS A 247 11.84 -2.74 -17.86
CA HIS A 247 11.76 -1.30 -18.17
C HIS A 247 10.73 -0.52 -17.31
N LEU A 248 10.47 -0.99 -16.10
CA LEU A 248 9.52 -0.37 -15.19
C LEU A 248 10.07 0.99 -14.80
N THR A 249 9.23 2.02 -14.83
CA THR A 249 9.63 3.26 -14.19
C THR A 249 9.46 3.04 -12.70
N CYS A 250 10.55 3.11 -11.93
CA CYS A 250 10.49 2.90 -10.49
C CYS A 250 9.71 3.98 -9.71
N HIS A 251 9.26 5.03 -10.42
CA HIS A 251 8.33 6.04 -9.92
C HIS A 251 6.92 5.95 -10.55
N GLY A 252 6.73 5.05 -11.51
CA GLY A 252 5.45 4.83 -12.17
C GLY A 252 4.60 3.81 -11.40
N TRP A 253 3.35 4.17 -11.14
CA TRP A 253 2.43 3.36 -10.33
C TRP A 253 1.17 2.93 -11.07
N CYS A 254 0.88 3.48 -12.25
CA CYS A 254 -0.38 3.19 -12.96
C CYS A 254 -0.19 2.26 -14.16
N ASN A 255 -0.82 1.09 -14.09
CA ASN A 255 -0.91 0.05 -15.12
C ASN A 255 0.45 -0.21 -15.81
N GLN A 256 1.49 -0.48 -15.04
CA GLN A 256 2.86 -0.50 -15.55
C GLN A 256 3.05 -1.54 -16.67
N ARG A 257 3.49 -1.07 -17.83
CA ARG A 257 3.88 -1.89 -18.97
C ARG A 257 5.12 -2.69 -18.62
N GLY A 258 5.11 -3.98 -18.99
CA GLY A 258 6.23 -4.87 -18.68
C GLY A 258 6.12 -5.54 -17.31
N ALA A 259 5.23 -5.08 -16.43
CA ALA A 259 5.01 -5.72 -15.14
C ALA A 259 4.59 -7.20 -15.30
N GLY A 260 4.96 -7.99 -14.29
CA GLY A 260 4.72 -9.42 -14.19
C GLY A 260 4.16 -9.78 -12.83
N ALA A 261 3.27 -10.79 -12.75
CA ALA A 261 2.83 -11.31 -11.46
C ALA A 261 4.02 -11.83 -10.66
N GLY A 262 4.11 -11.47 -9.38
CA GLY A 262 5.22 -11.86 -8.51
C GLY A 262 4.94 -13.14 -7.73
N LEU A 263 5.76 -13.35 -6.69
CA LEU A 263 5.68 -14.51 -5.80
C LEU A 263 4.24 -14.73 -5.30
N ILE A 264 3.76 -15.97 -5.36
CA ILE A 264 2.42 -16.31 -4.89
C ILE A 264 2.29 -16.10 -3.37
N ALA A 265 1.08 -15.79 -2.92
CA ALA A 265 0.79 -15.54 -1.51
C ALA A 265 1.30 -16.69 -0.60
N THR A 266 2.17 -16.37 0.35
CA THR A 266 2.83 -17.35 1.24
C THR A 266 3.35 -16.71 2.51
N SER A 267 3.34 -17.46 3.61
CA SER A 267 4.00 -17.11 4.88
C SER A 267 5.44 -17.65 4.97
N LYS A 268 5.93 -18.34 3.93
CA LYS A 268 7.33 -18.77 3.83
C LYS A 268 8.18 -17.59 3.35
N THR A 269 8.72 -16.82 4.28
CA THR A 269 9.48 -15.61 4.00
C THR A 269 10.99 -15.84 4.15
N VAL A 270 11.81 -15.00 3.52
CA VAL A 270 13.28 -15.08 3.62
C VAL A 270 13.81 -14.79 5.03
N ASN A 271 13.03 -14.03 5.82
CA ASN A 271 13.36 -13.69 7.20
C ASN A 271 12.07 -13.50 8.02
N PRO A 272 11.64 -14.47 8.83
CA PRO A 272 10.43 -14.39 9.63
C PRO A 272 10.52 -13.39 10.81
N ASP A 273 11.71 -12.87 11.11
CA ASP A 273 11.88 -11.79 12.08
C ASP A 273 11.60 -10.40 11.48
N VAL A 274 11.50 -10.30 10.16
CA VAL A 274 11.16 -9.06 9.46
C VAL A 274 9.79 -9.19 8.79
N LEU A 275 9.51 -10.33 8.15
CA LEU A 275 8.39 -10.53 7.26
C LEU A 275 7.41 -11.57 7.80
N ASP A 276 6.13 -11.20 7.91
CA ASP A 276 5.05 -12.15 8.21
C ASP A 276 4.62 -12.94 6.97
N ALA A 277 4.51 -12.27 5.81
CA ALA A 277 4.06 -12.90 4.58
C ALA A 277 4.40 -12.09 3.31
N TYR A 278 4.35 -12.76 2.17
CA TYR A 278 4.10 -12.15 0.87
C TYR A 278 2.64 -12.38 0.54
N PHE A 279 1.88 -11.33 0.25
CA PHE A 279 0.48 -11.44 -0.16
C PHE A 279 0.27 -10.76 -1.51
N TRP A 280 -0.80 -11.15 -2.20
CA TRP A 280 -1.35 -10.34 -3.29
C TRP A 280 -2.45 -9.48 -2.67
N LEU A 281 -2.14 -8.20 -2.42
CA LEU A 281 -3.09 -7.27 -1.79
C LEU A 281 -3.87 -6.49 -2.84
N LYS A 282 -3.19 -6.07 -3.92
CA LYS A 282 -3.84 -5.74 -5.18
C LYS A 282 -4.15 -7.03 -5.95
N ASN A 283 -5.33 -7.10 -6.56
CA ASN A 283 -5.70 -8.23 -7.40
C ASN A 283 -5.07 -8.04 -8.80
N PRO A 284 -4.23 -8.99 -9.28
CA PRO A 284 -3.69 -8.94 -10.63
C PRO A 284 -4.80 -8.84 -11.69
N GLY A 285 -4.67 -7.87 -12.60
CA GLY A 285 -5.66 -7.61 -13.67
C GLY A 285 -6.75 -6.61 -13.31
N GLU A 286 -6.78 -6.07 -12.09
CA GLU A 286 -7.58 -4.87 -11.79
C GLU A 286 -6.80 -3.61 -12.11
N SER A 287 -7.33 -2.74 -12.98
CA SER A 287 -6.67 -1.49 -13.34
C SER A 287 -6.37 -0.60 -12.12
N ASP A 288 -5.29 0.17 -12.20
CA ASP A 288 -4.91 1.22 -11.25
C ASP A 288 -5.67 2.54 -11.51
N GLY A 289 -6.16 2.72 -12.72
CA GLY A 289 -6.73 3.96 -13.18
C GLY A 289 -6.90 3.97 -14.69
N CYS A 290 -7.90 4.72 -15.14
CA CYS A 290 -8.21 4.86 -16.55
C CYS A 290 -7.19 5.73 -17.28
N THR A 291 -7.02 5.47 -18.57
CA THR A 291 -6.46 6.45 -19.51
C THR A 291 -7.43 7.61 -19.74
N GLU A 292 -7.02 8.65 -20.48
CA GLU A 292 -7.90 9.82 -20.73
C GLU A 292 -9.27 9.42 -21.32
N TYR A 293 -9.26 8.39 -22.15
CA TYR A 293 -10.45 7.75 -22.70
C TYR A 293 -10.57 6.31 -22.20
N LEU A 294 -11.78 5.93 -21.82
CA LEU A 294 -12.16 4.57 -21.43
C LEU A 294 -12.22 3.64 -22.66
N PRO A 295 -12.26 2.30 -22.46
CA PRO A 295 -12.36 1.35 -23.57
C PRO A 295 -13.53 1.59 -24.54
N ASP A 296 -14.61 2.22 -24.07
CA ASP A 296 -15.79 2.55 -24.89
C ASP A 296 -15.67 3.91 -25.61
N GLY A 297 -14.55 4.61 -25.47
CA GLY A 297 -14.26 5.91 -26.05
C GLY A 297 -14.82 7.11 -25.27
N SER A 298 -15.52 6.88 -24.15
CA SER A 298 -15.97 7.97 -23.27
C SER A 298 -14.79 8.56 -22.47
N LYS A 299 -14.92 9.81 -22.03
CA LYS A 299 -13.88 10.47 -21.21
C LYS A 299 -13.87 9.90 -19.80
N CYS A 300 -12.70 9.62 -19.26
CA CYS A 300 -12.62 9.12 -17.91
C CYS A 300 -12.94 10.22 -16.86
N PRO A 301 -13.88 9.97 -15.93
CA PRO A 301 -14.23 10.93 -14.87
C PRO A 301 -13.11 11.19 -13.86
N ARG A 302 -12.27 10.19 -13.58
CA ARG A 302 -11.20 10.24 -12.57
C ARG A 302 -9.82 10.10 -13.21
N PHE A 303 -9.62 10.76 -14.34
CA PHE A 303 -8.36 10.66 -15.07
C PHE A 303 -7.16 11.18 -14.24
N ASP A 304 -6.09 10.39 -14.23
CA ASP A 304 -4.79 10.78 -13.70
C ASP A 304 -3.74 10.72 -14.81
N ALA A 305 -2.95 11.78 -14.96
CA ALA A 305 -1.93 11.87 -16.00
C ALA A 305 -0.87 10.75 -15.89
N ALA A 306 -0.62 10.23 -14.67
CA ALA A 306 0.27 9.10 -14.47
C ALA A 306 -0.20 7.82 -15.17
N CYS A 307 -1.51 7.69 -15.47
CA CYS A 307 -2.11 6.56 -16.18
C CYS A 307 -2.07 6.69 -17.71
N SER A 308 -1.50 7.76 -18.25
CA SER A 308 -1.41 7.99 -19.71
C SER A 308 0.03 8.20 -20.19
N THR A 309 1.02 7.78 -19.41
CA THR A 309 2.41 7.78 -19.84
C THR A 309 2.65 6.65 -20.84
N THR A 310 3.74 6.72 -21.62
CA THR A 310 4.13 5.62 -22.53
C THR A 310 4.41 4.30 -21.79
N GLN A 311 4.63 4.38 -20.48
CA GLN A 311 4.87 3.25 -19.59
C GLN A 311 3.58 2.68 -18.98
N SER A 312 2.43 3.28 -19.26
CA SER A 312 1.13 2.75 -18.85
C SER A 312 0.51 1.93 -19.99
N LEU A 313 0.00 0.75 -19.66
CA LEU A 313 -0.82 -0.05 -20.56
C LEU A 313 -2.12 0.69 -20.88
N GLY A 314 -2.53 0.62 -22.15
CA GLY A 314 -3.71 1.32 -22.69
C GLY A 314 -3.42 2.72 -23.21
N ALA A 315 -2.24 3.27 -22.94
CA ALA A 315 -1.85 4.62 -23.38
C ALA A 315 -1.14 4.63 -24.75
N ALA A 316 -0.69 3.47 -25.26
CA ALA A 316 -0.01 3.41 -26.56
C ALA A 316 -1.00 3.36 -27.72
N GLU A 317 -0.56 3.85 -28.89
CA GLU A 317 -1.37 3.84 -30.10
C GLU A 317 -1.80 2.41 -30.47
N GLY A 318 -3.10 2.21 -30.68
CA GLY A 318 -3.69 0.92 -31.02
C GLY A 318 -4.05 0.03 -29.84
N GLU A 319 -3.71 0.43 -28.60
CA GLU A 319 -4.19 -0.27 -27.40
C GLU A 319 -5.59 0.20 -27.00
N PRO A 320 -6.45 -0.71 -26.47
CA PRO A 320 -7.67 -0.27 -25.81
C PRO A 320 -7.31 0.52 -24.55
N GLY A 321 -7.98 1.65 -24.32
CA GLY A 321 -7.79 2.45 -23.12
C GLY A 321 -8.00 1.65 -21.84
N ALA A 322 -7.30 2.00 -20.76
CA ALA A 322 -7.49 1.35 -19.47
C ALA A 322 -8.85 1.74 -18.86
N PRO A 323 -9.57 0.80 -18.23
CA PRO A 323 -10.83 1.09 -17.54
C PRO A 323 -10.56 1.81 -16.20
N GLU A 324 -11.62 2.23 -15.50
CA GLU A 324 -11.46 2.83 -14.17
C GLU A 324 -10.77 1.90 -13.16
N ALA A 325 -10.13 2.51 -12.15
CA ALA A 325 -9.47 1.80 -11.07
C ALA A 325 -10.37 0.72 -10.43
N GLY A 326 -9.84 -0.49 -10.25
CA GLY A 326 -10.55 -1.64 -9.69
C GLY A 326 -11.43 -2.40 -10.69
N LYS A 327 -11.55 -1.93 -11.94
CA LYS A 327 -12.21 -2.69 -13.01
C LYS A 327 -11.22 -3.66 -13.66
N TRP A 328 -11.77 -4.77 -14.17
CA TRP A 328 -11.00 -5.76 -14.90
C TRP A 328 -10.35 -5.15 -16.15
N PHE A 329 -9.05 -5.38 -16.31
CA PHE A 329 -8.25 -4.88 -17.43
C PHE A 329 -7.53 -6.04 -18.12
N ASP A 330 -8.10 -6.49 -19.24
CA ASP A 330 -7.61 -7.66 -19.98
C ASP A 330 -6.15 -7.56 -20.42
N LEU A 331 -5.70 -6.36 -20.81
CA LEU A 331 -4.33 -6.14 -21.29
C LEU A 331 -3.31 -6.30 -20.16
N GLU A 332 -3.62 -5.74 -18.98
CA GLU A 332 -2.79 -5.88 -17.79
C GLU A 332 -2.75 -7.34 -17.33
N ALA A 333 -3.90 -8.02 -17.23
CA ALA A 333 -3.95 -9.42 -16.83
C ALA A 333 -3.06 -10.31 -17.72
N GLN A 334 -3.10 -10.09 -19.04
CA GLN A 334 -2.25 -10.80 -20.01
C GLN A 334 -0.76 -10.45 -19.85
N SER A 335 -0.43 -9.17 -19.66
CA SER A 335 0.95 -8.73 -19.43
C SER A 335 1.52 -9.37 -18.15
N LEU A 336 0.77 -9.29 -17.05
CA LEU A 336 1.17 -9.84 -15.76
C LEU A 336 1.40 -11.35 -15.83
N ALA A 337 0.52 -12.08 -16.53
CA ALA A 337 0.68 -13.52 -16.72
C ALA A 337 1.87 -13.87 -17.61
N THR A 338 2.11 -13.10 -18.68
CA THR A 338 3.21 -13.33 -19.62
C THR A 338 4.58 -13.13 -18.97
N ASN A 339 4.69 -12.11 -18.12
CA ASN A 339 5.95 -11.73 -17.47
C ASN A 339 6.07 -12.27 -16.04
N ALA A 340 5.22 -13.22 -15.65
CA ALA A 340 5.15 -13.70 -14.27
C ALA A 340 6.47 -14.35 -13.81
N ASN A 341 6.89 -14.00 -12.59
CA ASN A 341 7.93 -14.70 -11.86
C ASN A 341 7.39 -15.05 -10.47
N LEU A 342 6.97 -16.30 -10.33
CA LEU A 342 6.23 -16.78 -9.16
C LEU A 342 7.11 -17.42 -8.08
N THR A 343 8.45 -17.32 -8.20
CA THR A 343 9.42 -18.06 -7.37
C THR A 343 10.28 -17.19 -6.48
#